data_AF-A0A1I3GJI8-F1
#
_entry.id   AF-A0A1I3GJI8-F1
#
_cell.length_a   1.000
_cell.length_b   1.000
_cell.length_c   1.000
_cell.angle_alpha   90.00
_cell.angle_beta   90.00
_cell.angle_gamma   90.00
#
_symmetry.space_group_name_H-M   'P 1'
#
loop_
_entity.id
_entity.type
_entity.pdbx_description
1 polymer ?
#
loop_
_entity_poly.entity_id
_entity_poly.type
_entity_poly.pdbx_seq_one_letter_code
_entity_poly.pdbx_strand_id
1 'polypeptide(L)'
;MRSRRQALLLLALLFVLVNLPLAHSTWTKSRVERSGVDVTAVVTDTREVTSDDETGYLVEFRFPTDVDPAQTLWTARIDAPTHDEAVETEQLAVRVLPDQPSAYVVQGQVSGRIGLWITVAADLFLLVMALLLARFRGRTAPALALVATEDLVRCKPGATLERLDGLTYVVEGEVLEISDDLVVLDLGDRLVRVHLDGHANPAGHQQPVRATGRMIG
;
A
#
# COMPACT_ATOMS: atom_id res chain seq x y z
N MET A 1 -20.88 -5.74 -2.33
CA MET A 1 -20.48 -4.32 -2.07
C MET A 1 -19.75 -4.10 -0.75
N ARG A 2 -20.07 -4.83 0.33
CA ARG A 2 -19.44 -4.70 1.68
C ARG A 2 -17.92 -4.93 1.66
N SER A 3 -17.44 -5.94 0.91
CA SER A 3 -16.01 -6.26 0.79
C SER A 3 -15.16 -5.18 0.11
N ARG A 4 -15.73 -4.42 -0.85
CA ARG A 4 -15.00 -3.40 -1.61
C ARG A 4 -14.68 -2.17 -0.76
N ARG A 5 -15.63 -1.75 0.07
CA ARG A 5 -15.42 -0.66 1.04
C ARG A 5 -14.43 -1.08 2.12
N GLN A 6 -14.53 -2.32 2.62
CA GLN A 6 -13.58 -2.84 3.61
C GLN A 6 -12.15 -2.92 3.09
N ALA A 7 -11.94 -3.42 1.87
CA ALA A 7 -10.61 -3.48 1.25
C ALA A 7 -10.02 -2.08 1.02
N LEU A 8 -10.81 -1.13 0.53
CA LEU A 8 -10.38 0.26 0.35
C LEU A 8 -10.05 0.94 1.69
N LEU A 9 -10.87 0.70 2.72
CA LEU A 9 -10.62 1.23 4.06
C LEU A 9 -9.36 0.64 4.70
N LEU A 10 -9.11 -0.66 4.51
CA LEU A 10 -7.87 -1.30 4.98
C LEU A 10 -6.64 -0.76 4.26
N LEU A 11 -6.73 -0.58 2.93
CA LEU A 11 -5.64 0.01 2.16
C LEU A 11 -5.36 1.46 2.59
N ALA A 12 -6.41 2.26 2.78
CA ALA A 12 -6.31 3.64 3.26
C ALA A 12 -5.75 3.70 4.68
N LEU A 13 -6.19 2.81 5.58
CA LEU A 13 -5.66 2.72 6.94
C LEU A 13 -4.16 2.37 6.92
N LEU A 14 -3.76 1.39 6.11
CA LEU A 14 -2.37 0.99 5.99
C LEU A 14 -1.52 2.13 5.40
N PHE A 15 -2.01 2.82 4.38
CA PHE A 15 -1.37 4.01 3.82
C PHE A 15 -1.14 5.09 4.89
N VAL A 16 -2.18 5.41 5.67
CA VAL A 16 -2.08 6.38 6.76
C VAL A 16 -1.07 5.92 7.82
N LEU A 17 -1.12 4.66 8.23
CA LEU A 17 -0.23 4.12 9.28
C LEU A 17 1.25 4.19 8.87
N VAL A 18 1.55 3.92 7.60
CA VAL A 18 2.92 3.96 7.08
C VAL A 18 3.41 5.40 6.84
N ASN A 19 2.52 6.31 6.43
CA ASN A 19 2.88 7.70 6.17
C ASN A 19 2.84 8.58 7.43
N LEU A 20 2.19 8.13 8.51
CA LEU A 20 2.03 8.89 9.76
C LEU A 20 3.36 9.41 10.32
N PRO A 21 4.45 8.59 10.41
CA PRO A 21 5.71 9.05 10.98
C PRO A 21 6.35 10.18 10.17
N LEU A 22 6.28 10.13 8.83
CA LEU A 22 6.82 11.18 7.97
C LEU A 22 5.97 12.45 8.03
N ALA A 23 4.65 12.31 8.04
CA ALA A 23 3.73 13.44 8.18
C ALA A 23 3.96 14.15 9.53
N HIS A 24 4.11 13.38 10.61
CA HIS A 24 4.41 13.93 11.93
C HIS A 24 5.78 14.62 11.96
N SER A 25 6.84 13.99 11.43
CA SER A 25 8.18 14.58 11.36
C SER A 25 8.21 15.89 10.58
N THR A 26 7.54 15.93 9.43
CA THR A 26 7.48 17.12 8.56
C THR A 26 6.68 18.24 9.24
N TRP A 27 5.59 17.90 9.92
CA TRP A 27 4.80 18.86 10.68
C TRP A 27 5.60 19.46 11.86
N THR A 28 6.30 18.62 12.62
CA THR A 28 7.17 19.07 13.72
C THR A 28 8.28 19.98 13.21
N LYS A 29 8.97 19.60 12.13
CA LYS A 29 10.01 20.44 11.52
C LYS A 29 9.46 21.80 11.11
N SER A 30 8.30 21.83 10.45
CA SER A 30 7.66 23.09 10.05
C SER A 30 7.22 23.94 11.24
N ARG A 31 6.84 23.31 12.35
CA ARG A 31 6.53 24.01 13.61
C ARG A 31 7.78 24.62 14.23
N VAL A 32 8.89 23.90 14.26
CA VAL A 32 10.20 24.41 14.72
C VAL A 32 10.66 25.57 13.83
N GLU A 33 10.53 25.46 12.51
CA GLU A 33 10.93 26.53 11.59
C GLU A 33 10.13 27.82 11.79
N ARG A 34 8.81 27.72 12.05
CA ARG A 34 7.92 28.87 12.21
C ARG A 34 7.88 29.46 13.61
N SER A 35 8.06 28.65 14.64
CA SER A 35 7.81 29.03 16.04
C SER A 35 8.97 28.71 16.97
N GLY A 36 10.05 28.15 16.44
CA GLY A 36 11.26 27.89 17.20
C GLY A 36 12.06 29.16 17.47
N VAL A 37 12.87 29.09 18.51
CA VAL A 37 13.82 30.12 18.92
C VAL A 37 15.22 29.62 18.58
N ASP A 38 16.07 30.51 18.08
CA ASP A 38 17.47 30.21 17.81
C ASP A 38 18.28 30.29 19.11
N VAL A 39 19.01 29.22 19.40
CA VAL A 39 19.75 29.03 20.63
C VAL A 39 21.13 28.50 20.28
N THR A 40 22.14 29.00 21.00
CA THR A 40 23.50 28.46 20.92
C THR A 40 23.62 27.32 21.94
N ALA A 41 23.71 26.09 21.44
CA ALA A 41 23.97 24.91 22.26
C ALA A 41 25.49 24.70 22.45
N VAL A 42 25.85 24.05 23.55
CA VAL A 42 27.25 23.72 23.87
C VAL A 42 27.54 22.29 23.40
N VAL A 43 28.56 22.15 22.57
CA VAL A 43 29.03 20.84 22.08
C VAL A 43 29.75 20.11 23.19
N THR A 44 29.42 18.84 23.39
CA THR A 44 30.02 17.98 24.43
C THR A 44 30.94 16.92 23.84
N ASP A 45 30.58 16.35 22.68
CA ASP A 45 31.39 15.35 21.98
C ASP A 45 31.10 15.41 20.47
N THR A 46 32.06 14.99 19.65
CA THR A 46 31.87 14.80 18.21
C THR A 46 32.46 13.48 17.76
N ARG A 47 31.76 12.77 16.88
CA ARG A 47 32.20 11.49 16.34
C ARG A 47 31.90 11.39 14.85
N GLU A 48 32.88 10.95 14.09
CA GLU A 48 32.67 10.62 12.68
C GLU A 48 31.84 9.33 12.55
N VAL A 49 30.80 9.37 11.73
CA VAL A 49 29.95 8.22 11.42
C VAL A 49 29.99 7.97 9.92
N THR A 50 30.70 6.92 9.53
CA THR A 50 30.64 6.39 8.17
C THR A 50 29.40 5.51 8.04
N SER A 51 28.48 5.90 7.16
CA SER A 51 27.38 5.04 6.71
C SER A 51 27.58 4.80 5.22
N ASP A 52 27.20 3.62 4.73
CA ASP A 52 27.55 3.00 3.42
C ASP A 52 27.63 3.89 2.16
N ASP A 53 27.13 5.14 2.15
CA ASP A 53 27.24 6.08 1.02
C ASP A 53 27.49 7.57 1.42
N GLU A 54 27.54 7.93 2.71
CA GLU A 54 27.76 9.33 3.15
C GLU A 54 28.58 9.40 4.47
N THR A 55 29.73 10.08 4.42
CA THR A 55 30.44 10.54 5.63
C THR A 55 29.63 11.66 6.27
N GLY A 56 29.23 11.47 7.53
CA GLY A 56 28.57 12.51 8.30
C GLY A 56 29.07 12.48 9.74
N TYR A 57 28.96 13.60 10.43
CA TYR A 57 29.47 13.74 11.78
C TYR A 57 28.32 13.74 12.77
N LEU A 58 28.40 12.90 13.80
CA LEU A 58 27.47 12.90 14.91
C LEU A 58 28.01 13.83 15.99
N VAL A 59 27.23 14.81 16.39
CA VAL A 59 27.57 15.75 17.46
C VAL A 59 26.64 15.55 18.63
N GLU A 60 27.22 15.48 19.82
CA GLU A 60 26.52 15.51 21.10
C GLU A 60 26.57 16.92 21.67
N PHE A 61 25.44 17.44 22.14
CA PHE A 61 25.35 18.80 22.65
C PHE A 61 24.33 18.92 23.77
N ARG A 62 24.37 20.05 24.48
CA ARG A 62 23.40 20.43 25.51
C ARG A 62 22.86 21.82 25.25
N PHE A 63 21.58 21.99 25.50
CA PHE A 63 20.98 23.31 25.52
C PHE A 63 21.38 24.07 26.79
N PRO A 64 21.42 25.41 26.74
CA PRO A 64 21.53 26.21 27.94
C PRO A 64 20.34 25.98 28.89
N THR A 65 20.55 26.23 30.18
CA THR A 65 19.63 25.87 31.28
C THR A 65 18.29 26.58 31.24
N ASP A 66 18.19 27.68 30.50
CA ASP A 66 16.96 28.42 30.21
C ASP A 66 16.02 27.65 29.28
N VAL A 67 16.55 26.83 28.38
CA VAL A 67 15.80 26.01 27.42
C VAL A 67 15.60 24.59 27.93
N ASP A 68 16.66 23.97 28.45
CA ASP A 68 16.59 22.63 29.06
C ASP A 68 17.20 22.64 30.48
N PRO A 69 16.36 22.84 31.51
CA PRO A 69 16.80 22.79 32.90
C PRO A 69 17.33 21.42 33.32
N ALA A 70 16.91 20.34 32.64
CA ALA A 70 17.36 18.99 32.93
C ALA A 70 18.77 18.71 32.36
N GLN A 71 19.30 19.61 31.51
CA GLN A 71 20.63 19.48 30.90
C GLN A 71 20.79 18.14 30.17
N THR A 72 19.74 17.73 29.45
CA THR A 72 19.70 16.48 28.70
C THR A 72 20.72 16.53 27.58
N LEU A 73 21.34 15.39 27.30
CA LEU A 73 22.28 15.24 26.19
C LEU A 73 21.51 14.91 24.92
N TRP A 74 21.70 15.74 23.89
CA TRP A 74 21.04 15.62 22.60
C TRP A 74 22.07 15.29 21.52
N THR A 75 21.63 14.66 20.45
CA THR A 75 22.52 14.26 19.35
C THR A 75 21.96 14.69 18.01
N ALA A 76 22.84 15.07 17.09
CA ALA A 76 22.46 15.41 15.72
C ALA A 76 23.55 15.00 14.74
N ARG A 77 23.13 14.63 13.52
CA ARG A 77 24.07 14.40 12.41
C ARG A 77 24.19 15.67 11.59
N ILE A 78 25.42 16.13 11.38
CA ILE A 78 25.73 17.37 10.66
C ILE A 78 26.72 17.12 9.51
N ASP A 79 26.80 18.10 8.61
CA ASP A 79 27.76 18.12 7.52
C ASP A 79 29.18 18.48 7.99
N ALA A 80 30.16 18.30 7.10
CA ALA A 80 31.57 18.58 7.41
C ALA A 80 31.84 20.05 7.76
N PRO A 81 31.32 21.06 7.00
CA PRO A 81 31.55 22.46 7.34
C PRO A 81 31.03 22.83 8.73
N THR A 82 29.84 22.35 9.11
CA THR A 82 29.27 22.62 10.43
C THR A 82 30.05 21.90 11.52
N HIS A 83 30.56 20.69 11.24
CA HIS A 83 31.42 19.98 12.18
C HIS A 83 32.70 20.75 12.48
N ASP A 84 33.38 21.26 11.45
CA ASP A 84 34.61 22.01 11.62
C ASP A 84 34.38 23.29 12.46
N GLU A 85 33.27 24.00 12.22
CA GLU A 85 32.85 25.15 13.03
C GLU A 85 32.52 24.77 14.48
N ALA A 86 31.82 23.65 14.67
CA ALA A 86 31.42 23.16 15.99
C ALA A 86 32.64 22.73 16.84
N VAL A 87 33.66 22.14 16.22
CA VAL A 87 34.91 21.78 16.87
C VAL A 87 35.75 23.02 17.20
N GLU A 88 35.75 24.03 16.32
CA GLU A 88 36.49 25.28 16.57
C GLU A 88 35.87 26.13 17.68
N THR A 89 34.54 26.23 17.72
CA THR A 89 33.81 27.15 18.60
C THR A 89 33.23 26.49 19.85
N GLU A 90 33.24 25.16 19.91
CA GLU A 90 32.53 24.33 20.92
C GLU A 90 31.03 24.67 21.02
N GLN A 91 30.47 25.29 19.97
CA GLN A 91 29.12 25.82 19.93
C GLN A 91 28.38 25.31 18.69
N LEU A 92 27.07 25.20 18.83
CA LEU A 92 26.20 24.73 17.76
C LEU A 92 24.94 25.60 17.68
N ALA A 93 24.66 26.13 16.51
CA ALA A 93 23.43 26.88 16.26
C ALA A 93 22.25 25.92 16.09
N VAL A 94 21.28 26.00 17.01
CA VAL A 94 20.12 25.10 17.05
C VAL A 94 18.85 25.91 17.16
N ARG A 95 17.87 25.64 16.30
CA ARG A 95 16.51 26.15 16.44
C ARG A 95 15.65 25.14 17.18
N VAL A 96 15.00 25.54 18.27
CA VAL A 96 14.27 24.63 19.16
C VAL A 96 12.93 25.23 19.59
N LEU A 97 11.94 24.37 19.86
CA LEU A 97 10.69 24.79 20.50
C LEU A 97 10.87 24.91 22.02
N PRO A 98 10.66 26.10 22.63
CA PRO A 98 10.90 26.31 24.06
C PRO A 98 10.04 25.44 24.98
N ASP A 99 8.83 25.08 24.53
CA ASP A 99 7.89 24.20 25.23
C ASP A 99 8.21 22.71 25.05
N GLN A 100 9.07 22.37 24.08
CA GLN A 100 9.37 21.00 23.71
C GLN A 100 10.82 20.86 23.20
N PRO A 101 11.83 20.75 24.10
CA PRO A 101 13.25 20.70 23.73
C PRO A 101 13.62 19.54 22.81
N SER A 102 12.81 18.46 22.78
CA SER A 102 12.99 17.34 21.85
C SER A 102 12.66 17.67 20.39
N ALA A 103 12.02 18.82 20.13
CA ALA A 103 11.70 19.30 18.79
C ALA A 103 12.68 20.41 18.41
N TYR A 104 13.77 20.02 17.75
CA TYR A 104 14.84 20.92 17.33
C TYR A 104 15.32 20.62 15.91
N VAL A 105 15.98 21.61 15.31
CA VAL A 105 16.67 21.52 14.03
C VAL A 105 18.04 22.16 14.20
N VAL A 106 19.09 21.42 13.87
CA VAL A 106 20.47 21.91 13.92
C VAL A 106 20.83 22.52 12.56
N GLN A 107 21.58 23.63 12.57
CA GLN A 107 22.13 24.19 11.33
C GLN A 107 23.08 23.16 10.68
N GLY A 108 22.99 22.96 9.36
CA GLY A 108 23.81 21.94 8.67
C GLY A 108 23.42 20.49 8.98
N GLN A 109 22.24 20.25 9.58
CA GLN A 109 21.77 18.90 9.88
C GLN A 109 21.57 18.08 8.60
N VAL A 110 22.23 16.92 8.55
CA VAL A 110 22.09 15.95 7.46
C VAL A 110 21.04 14.91 7.85
N SER A 111 19.96 14.86 7.07
CA SER A 111 18.87 13.90 7.24
C SER A 111 19.01 12.77 6.23
N GLY A 112 19.18 11.53 6.69
CA GLY A 112 19.24 10.37 5.79
C GLY A 112 17.94 10.17 5.02
N ARG A 113 18.04 9.82 3.73
CA ARG A 113 16.88 9.57 2.85
C ARG A 113 16.17 8.23 3.13
N ILE A 114 16.68 7.44 4.07
CA ILE A 114 16.18 6.08 4.38
C ILE A 114 14.69 6.09 4.75
N GLY A 115 14.27 7.04 5.60
CA GLY A 115 12.86 7.15 5.98
C GLY A 115 11.93 7.43 4.79
N LEU A 116 12.39 8.24 3.84
CA LEU A 116 11.66 8.55 2.62
C LEU A 116 11.55 7.31 1.71
N TRP A 117 12.64 6.56 1.54
CA TRP A 117 12.64 5.35 0.72
C TRP A 117 11.72 4.26 1.27
N ILE A 118 11.65 4.09 2.60
CA ILE A 118 10.74 3.12 3.23
C ILE A 118 9.29 3.44 2.89
N THR A 119 8.90 4.71 2.98
CA THR A 119 7.53 5.11 2.67
C THR A 119 7.21 4.97 1.18
N VAL A 120 8.12 5.36 0.30
CA VAL A 120 7.97 5.14 -1.15
C VAL A 120 7.81 3.66 -1.48
N ALA A 121 8.60 2.78 -0.86
CA ALA A 121 8.51 1.35 -1.08
C ALA A 121 7.16 0.78 -0.60
N ALA A 122 6.67 1.23 0.55
CA ALA A 122 5.36 0.80 1.05
C ALA A 122 4.20 1.29 0.18
N ASP A 123 4.24 2.54 -0.27
CA ASP A 123 3.24 3.10 -1.18
C ASP A 123 3.22 2.36 -2.52
N LEU A 124 4.39 2.01 -3.04
CA LEU A 124 4.51 1.18 -4.24
C LEU A 124 3.89 -0.21 -4.04
N PHE A 125 4.15 -0.84 -2.89
CA PHE A 125 3.56 -2.14 -2.56
C PHE A 125 2.02 -2.06 -2.49
N LEU A 126 1.47 -1.01 -1.86
CA LEU A 126 0.03 -0.77 -1.80
C LEU A 126 -0.58 -0.57 -3.20
N LEU A 127 0.09 0.20 -4.05
CA LEU A 127 -0.33 0.43 -5.43
C LEU A 127 -0.36 -0.89 -6.21
N VAL A 128 0.70 -1.70 -6.11
CA VAL A 128 0.76 -3.02 -6.74
C VAL A 128 -0.38 -3.90 -6.24
N MET A 129 -0.63 -3.97 -4.94
CA MET A 129 -1.72 -4.76 -4.38
C MET A 129 -3.10 -4.29 -4.89
N ALA A 130 -3.32 -2.98 -4.95
CA ALA A 130 -4.55 -2.40 -5.49
C ALA A 130 -4.73 -2.72 -6.98
N LEU A 131 -3.65 -2.65 -7.77
CA LEU A 131 -3.65 -3.02 -9.18
C LEU A 131 -3.90 -4.51 -9.40
N LEU A 132 -3.32 -5.39 -8.58
CA LEU A 132 -3.57 -6.83 -8.63
C LEU A 132 -5.04 -7.12 -8.29
N LEU A 133 -5.57 -6.52 -7.22
CA LEU A 133 -6.99 -6.65 -6.87
C LEU A 133 -7.89 -6.13 -8.00
N ALA A 134 -7.54 -5.03 -8.65
CA ALA A 134 -8.28 -4.53 -9.81
C ALA A 134 -8.19 -5.49 -11.01
N ARG A 135 -7.01 -6.07 -11.26
CA ARG A 135 -6.73 -6.94 -12.41
C ARG A 135 -7.34 -8.33 -12.29
N PHE A 136 -7.45 -8.87 -11.09
CA PHE A 136 -7.98 -10.22 -10.83
C PHE A 136 -9.45 -10.23 -10.38
N ARG A 137 -10.09 -9.05 -10.26
CA ARG A 137 -11.50 -8.91 -9.86
C ARG A 137 -12.51 -9.55 -10.81
N GLY A 138 -12.19 -9.70 -12.10
CA GLY A 138 -13.08 -10.33 -13.09
C GLY A 138 -13.45 -11.78 -12.76
N ARG A 139 -12.63 -12.49 -11.98
CA ARG A 139 -12.86 -13.90 -11.60
C ARG A 139 -13.82 -14.10 -10.42
N THR A 140 -14.35 -13.01 -9.85
CA THR A 140 -15.24 -13.07 -8.66
C THR A 140 -16.58 -12.37 -8.92
N ALA A 141 -17.04 -12.36 -10.18
CA ALA A 141 -18.40 -11.98 -10.49
C ALA A 141 -19.39 -12.96 -9.82
N PRO A 142 -20.57 -12.49 -9.37
CA PRO A 142 -21.62 -13.39 -8.91
C PRO A 142 -21.95 -14.37 -10.04
N ALA A 143 -21.63 -15.65 -9.86
CA ALA A 143 -21.92 -16.61 -10.89
C ALA A 143 -23.44 -16.84 -10.92
N LEU A 144 -24.06 -16.56 -12.06
CA LEU A 144 -25.45 -16.96 -12.30
C LEU A 144 -25.48 -18.49 -12.28
N ALA A 145 -26.43 -19.10 -11.56
CA ALA A 145 -26.59 -20.55 -11.61
C ALA A 145 -27.60 -20.91 -12.70
N LEU A 146 -27.30 -21.94 -13.47
CA LEU A 146 -28.13 -22.52 -14.51
C LEU A 146 -28.21 -24.02 -14.21
N VAL A 147 -29.40 -24.61 -14.22
CA VAL A 147 -29.55 -26.07 -14.22
C VAL A 147 -29.78 -26.50 -15.65
N ALA A 148 -28.89 -27.33 -16.17
CA ALA A 148 -28.98 -27.89 -17.51
C ALA A 148 -30.29 -28.68 -17.66
N THR A 149 -30.97 -28.48 -18.78
CA THR A 149 -32.18 -29.25 -19.14
C THR A 149 -31.90 -30.25 -20.26
N GLU A 150 -30.72 -30.18 -20.86
CA GLU A 150 -30.23 -31.03 -21.92
C GLU A 150 -28.69 -31.13 -21.83
N ASP A 151 -28.14 -32.09 -22.58
CA ASP A 151 -26.68 -32.24 -22.71
C ASP A 151 -26.04 -30.98 -23.29
N LEU A 152 -24.87 -30.65 -22.76
CA LEU A 152 -24.09 -29.54 -23.26
C LEU A 152 -23.58 -29.87 -24.67
N VAL A 153 -23.50 -28.86 -25.53
CA VAL A 153 -23.08 -29.04 -26.93
C VAL A 153 -21.89 -28.15 -27.24
N ARG A 154 -20.83 -28.71 -27.85
CA ARG A 154 -19.69 -27.89 -28.32
C ARG A 154 -20.17 -26.86 -29.33
N CYS A 155 -19.77 -25.61 -29.16
CA CYS A 155 -20.16 -24.51 -30.04
C CYS A 155 -18.94 -23.79 -30.62
N LYS A 156 -19.17 -22.79 -31.47
CA LYS A 156 -18.10 -21.89 -31.91
C LYS A 156 -17.69 -20.99 -30.73
N PRO A 157 -16.44 -20.50 -30.69
CA PRO A 157 -16.02 -19.52 -29.69
C PRO A 157 -16.95 -18.30 -29.71
N GLY A 158 -17.41 -17.91 -28.53
CA GLY A 158 -18.38 -16.86 -28.34
C GLY A 158 -18.86 -16.82 -26.89
N ALA A 159 -19.35 -15.65 -26.47
CA ALA A 159 -19.94 -15.44 -25.16
C ALA A 159 -21.34 -14.86 -25.35
N THR A 160 -22.35 -15.70 -25.15
CA THR A 160 -23.76 -15.33 -25.37
C THR A 160 -24.59 -15.77 -24.17
N LEU A 161 -25.49 -14.89 -23.72
CA LEU A 161 -26.52 -15.21 -22.74
C LEU A 161 -27.87 -14.77 -23.31
N GLU A 162 -28.61 -15.71 -23.86
CA GLU A 162 -29.90 -15.45 -24.49
C GLU A 162 -31.04 -16.08 -23.69
N ARG A 163 -32.13 -15.34 -23.52
CA ARG A 163 -33.35 -15.85 -22.86
C ARG A 163 -34.27 -16.42 -23.95
N LEU A 164 -34.60 -17.70 -23.84
CA LEU A 164 -35.53 -18.34 -24.78
C LEU A 164 -36.99 -18.08 -24.37
N ASP A 165 -37.35 -18.52 -23.16
CA ASP A 165 -38.70 -18.37 -22.62
C ASP A 165 -38.68 -18.49 -21.09
N GLY A 166 -39.50 -17.69 -20.39
CA GLY A 166 -39.62 -17.78 -18.93
C GLY A 166 -38.27 -17.68 -18.21
N LEU A 167 -37.86 -18.75 -17.53
CA LEU A 167 -36.55 -18.85 -16.85
C LEU A 167 -35.54 -19.70 -17.63
N THR A 168 -35.82 -20.04 -18.88
CA THR A 168 -34.97 -20.85 -19.75
C THR A 168 -34.02 -19.96 -20.53
N TYR A 169 -32.74 -20.26 -20.45
CA TYR A 169 -31.65 -19.51 -21.07
C TYR A 169 -30.75 -20.45 -21.87
N VAL A 170 -30.16 -19.90 -22.92
CA VAL A 170 -29.03 -20.50 -23.65
C VAL A 170 -27.80 -19.69 -23.28
N VAL A 171 -26.76 -20.40 -22.85
CA VAL A 171 -25.49 -19.85 -22.41
C VAL A 171 -24.39 -20.44 -23.26
N GLU A 172 -23.65 -19.59 -23.97
CA GLU A 172 -22.45 -19.97 -24.71
C GLU A 172 -21.25 -19.34 -24.00
N GLY A 173 -20.24 -20.14 -23.69
CA GLY A 173 -19.03 -19.66 -23.04
C GLY A 173 -17.93 -20.70 -23.01
N GLU A 174 -16.76 -20.29 -22.55
CA GLU A 174 -15.60 -21.19 -22.41
C GLU A 174 -15.62 -21.91 -21.07
N VAL A 175 -15.36 -23.22 -21.09
CA VAL A 175 -15.28 -24.01 -19.86
C VAL A 175 -14.06 -23.58 -19.04
N LEU A 176 -14.31 -22.98 -17.89
CA LEU A 176 -13.27 -22.56 -16.94
C LEU A 176 -12.95 -23.67 -15.95
N GLU A 177 -13.98 -24.30 -15.38
CA GLU A 177 -13.87 -25.31 -14.33
C GLU A 177 -14.84 -26.48 -14.62
N ILE A 178 -14.41 -27.71 -14.33
CA ILE A 178 -15.20 -28.94 -14.49
C ILE A 178 -15.17 -29.67 -13.15
N SER A 179 -16.33 -30.07 -12.67
CA SER A 179 -16.56 -30.93 -11.52
C SER A 179 -17.57 -32.02 -11.88
N ASP A 180 -17.82 -32.96 -10.97
CA ASP A 180 -18.67 -34.15 -11.24
C ASP A 180 -20.10 -33.78 -11.66
N ASP A 181 -20.69 -32.72 -11.10
CA ASP A 181 -22.07 -32.28 -11.34
C ASP A 181 -22.18 -30.81 -11.78
N LEU A 182 -21.05 -30.14 -12.03
CA LEU A 182 -20.98 -28.71 -12.27
C LEU A 182 -19.92 -28.35 -13.32
N VAL A 183 -20.28 -27.42 -14.20
CA VAL A 183 -19.36 -26.78 -15.14
C VAL A 183 -19.45 -25.26 -14.99
N VAL A 184 -18.32 -24.57 -14.90
CA VAL A 184 -18.28 -23.11 -14.86
C VAL A 184 -17.94 -22.58 -16.25
N LEU A 185 -18.82 -21.76 -16.82
CA LEU A 185 -18.62 -21.08 -18.10
C LEU A 185 -18.17 -19.64 -17.87
N ASP A 186 -17.13 -19.23 -18.61
CA ASP A 186 -16.67 -17.86 -18.70
C ASP A 186 -17.27 -17.18 -19.93
N LEU A 187 -18.01 -16.10 -19.70
CA LEU A 187 -18.60 -15.24 -20.73
C LEU A 187 -17.78 -13.94 -20.92
N GLY A 188 -16.62 -13.82 -20.28
CA GLY A 188 -15.73 -12.67 -20.32
C GLY A 188 -16.10 -11.57 -19.33
N ASP A 189 -17.39 -11.19 -19.26
CA ASP A 189 -17.88 -10.16 -18.31
C ASP A 189 -18.44 -10.76 -17.01
N ARG A 190 -18.82 -12.04 -17.04
CA ARG A 190 -19.41 -12.79 -15.92
C ARG A 190 -19.13 -14.29 -16.02
N LEU A 191 -19.34 -14.98 -14.91
CA LEU A 191 -19.27 -16.44 -14.84
C LEU A 191 -20.69 -17.02 -14.73
N VAL A 192 -20.90 -18.20 -15.31
CA VAL A 192 -22.15 -18.96 -15.17
C VAL A 192 -21.83 -20.35 -14.65
N ARG A 193 -22.44 -20.73 -13.52
CA ARG A 193 -22.37 -22.07 -12.94
C ARG A 193 -23.47 -22.93 -13.53
N VAL A 194 -23.12 -23.91 -14.33
CA VAL A 194 -24.04 -24.86 -14.96
C VAL A 194 -24.05 -26.15 -14.16
N HIS A 195 -25.10 -26.40 -13.39
CA HIS A 195 -25.37 -27.68 -12.77
C HIS A 195 -25.86 -28.67 -13.84
N LEU A 196 -25.18 -29.80 -13.96
CA LEU A 196 -25.42 -30.76 -15.03
C LEU A 196 -26.69 -31.59 -14.81
N ASP A 197 -27.09 -31.86 -13.56
CA ASP A 197 -28.32 -32.63 -13.23
C ASP A 197 -28.47 -33.96 -14.01
N GLY A 198 -27.35 -34.66 -14.23
CA GLY A 198 -27.29 -35.90 -14.99
C GLY A 198 -27.01 -35.75 -16.49
N HIS A 199 -26.90 -34.52 -17.00
CA HIS A 199 -26.55 -34.23 -18.39
C HIS A 199 -25.04 -34.26 -18.63
N ALA A 200 -24.64 -34.65 -19.84
CA ALA A 200 -23.23 -34.81 -20.20
C ALA A 200 -22.58 -33.48 -20.62
N ASN A 201 -21.32 -33.29 -20.23
CA ASN A 201 -20.46 -32.25 -20.79
C ASN A 201 -19.43 -32.86 -21.76
N PRO A 202 -19.52 -32.58 -23.08
CA PRO A 202 -18.56 -33.10 -24.06
C PRO A 202 -17.29 -32.24 -24.17
N ALA A 203 -17.19 -31.11 -23.47
CA ALA A 203 -16.11 -30.12 -23.61
C ALA A 203 -15.12 -30.16 -22.43
N GLY A 204 -13.83 -30.10 -22.74
CA GLY A 204 -12.75 -29.96 -21.75
C GLY A 204 -12.49 -28.50 -21.36
N HIS A 205 -11.49 -28.27 -20.48
CA HIS A 205 -11.06 -26.92 -20.11
C HIS A 205 -10.71 -26.08 -21.34
N GLN A 206 -11.08 -24.79 -21.29
CA GLN A 206 -10.88 -23.80 -22.36
C GLN A 206 -11.52 -24.17 -23.70
N GLN A 207 -12.52 -25.05 -23.68
CA GLN A 207 -13.32 -25.35 -24.87
C GLN A 207 -14.67 -24.64 -24.80
N PRO A 208 -15.13 -24.04 -25.92
CA PRO A 208 -16.43 -23.37 -25.97
C PRO A 208 -17.57 -24.40 -25.96
N VAL A 209 -18.58 -24.14 -25.14
CA VAL A 209 -19.75 -24.99 -25.00
C VAL A 209 -21.02 -24.16 -24.85
N ARG A 210 -22.10 -24.70 -25.38
CA ARG A 210 -23.46 -24.20 -25.23
C ARG A 210 -24.19 -25.05 -24.20
N ALA A 211 -24.73 -24.40 -23.19
CA ALA A 211 -25.62 -24.98 -22.20
C ALA A 211 -27.02 -24.35 -22.33
N THR A 212 -28.04 -25.18 -22.42
CA THR A 212 -29.44 -24.75 -22.31
C THR A 212 -29.97 -25.20 -20.97
N GLY A 213 -30.61 -24.30 -20.25
CA GLY A 213 -31.08 -24.64 -18.92
C GLY A 213 -31.95 -23.58 -18.28
N ARG A 214 -32.43 -23.90 -17.08
CA ARG A 214 -33.22 -22.97 -16.28
C ARG A 214 -32.30 -22.18 -15.35
N MET A 215 -32.38 -20.86 -15.41
CA MET A 215 -31.63 -19.99 -14.50
C MET A 215 -32.21 -20.06 -13.09
N ILE A 216 -31.33 -20.25 -12.12
CA ILE A 216 -31.64 -20.28 -10.69
C ILE A 216 -30.85 -19.14 -10.04
N GLY A 217 -31.54 -18.07 -9.70
CA GLY A 217 -30.94 -16.85 -9.16
C GLY A 217 -31.98 -15.81 -8.83
#